data_AF-A0A9W4GX28-F1
#
_entry.id   AF-A0A9W4GX28-F1
#
_cell.length_a   1.000
_cell.length_b   1.000
_cell.length_c   1.000
_cell.angle_alpha   90.00
_cell.angle_beta   90.00
_cell.angle_gamma   90.00
#
_symmetry.space_group_name_H-M   'P 1'
#
loop_
_entity.id
_entity.type
_entity.pdbx_description
1 polymer ?
#
loop_
_entity_poly.entity_id
_entity_poly.type
_entity_poly.pdbx_seq_one_letter_code
_entity_poly.pdbx_strand_id
1 'polypeptide(L)'
;MVTADEWDRIRSDISFGQRFRGTVTRVPNPGVIGIFVDIGLPVGGFVDARLLPETADRWPTEGTVTEFELWWADERQQVRLKAVDPQFVTDDFDEYLAKWRPGWPDERGQAVP
;
A
#
# COMPACT_ATOMS: atom_id res chain seq x y z
N MET A 1 3.91 18.64 -1.00
CA MET A 1 4.06 17.99 -2.33
C MET A 1 5.54 17.92 -2.59
N VAL A 2 6.07 16.73 -2.88
CA VAL A 2 7.51 16.55 -3.15
C VAL A 2 7.83 16.98 -4.58
N THR A 3 9.05 17.43 -4.82
CA THR A 3 9.53 17.72 -6.18
C THR A 3 9.74 16.44 -6.99
N ALA A 4 9.88 16.56 -8.32
CA ALA A 4 10.16 15.41 -9.19
C ALA A 4 11.48 14.71 -8.80
N ASP A 5 12.56 15.49 -8.60
CA ASP A 5 13.86 14.95 -8.21
C ASP A 5 13.86 14.26 -6.84
N GLU A 6 13.07 14.77 -5.88
CA GLU A 6 12.89 14.11 -4.58
C GLU A 6 12.10 12.81 -4.74
N TRP A 7 11.09 12.79 -5.60
CA TRP A 7 10.34 11.57 -5.88
C TRP A 7 11.21 10.50 -6.55
N ASP A 8 12.04 10.89 -7.51
CA ASP A 8 12.95 9.95 -8.19
C ASP A 8 13.94 9.31 -7.22
N ARG A 9 14.47 10.09 -6.27
CA ARG A 9 15.31 9.57 -5.18
C ARG A 9 14.55 8.61 -4.27
N ILE A 10 13.32 8.96 -3.88
CA ILE A 10 12.50 8.06 -3.05
C ILE A 10 12.23 6.75 -3.80
N ARG A 11 11.86 6.80 -5.08
CA ARG A 11 11.60 5.61 -5.90
C ARG A 11 12.83 4.73 -6.07
N SER A 12 14.01 5.31 -6.24
CA SER A 12 15.25 4.52 -6.38
C SER A 12 15.61 3.75 -5.11
N ASP A 13 15.15 4.24 -3.95
CA ASP A 13 15.48 3.67 -2.63
C ASP A 13 14.43 2.66 -2.14
N ILE A 14 13.36 2.44 -2.90
CA ILE A 14 12.29 1.49 -2.55
C ILE A 14 12.15 0.36 -3.57
N SER A 15 11.69 -0.80 -3.09
CA SER A 15 11.45 -1.98 -3.91
C SER A 15 10.10 -2.60 -3.63
N PHE A 16 9.53 -3.29 -4.62
CA PHE A 16 8.26 -3.98 -4.45
C PHE A 16 8.32 -4.97 -3.29
N GLY A 17 7.27 -5.02 -2.46
CA GLY A 17 7.22 -5.88 -1.29
C GLY A 17 8.04 -5.40 -0.09
N GLN A 18 8.80 -4.30 -0.22
CA GLN A 18 9.51 -3.70 0.92
C GLN A 18 8.51 -3.35 2.02
N ARG A 19 8.85 -3.74 3.26
CA ARG A 19 7.98 -3.53 4.42
C ARG A 19 8.23 -2.19 5.07
N PHE A 20 7.13 -1.56 5.46
CA PHE A 20 7.07 -0.33 6.25
C PHE A 20 6.22 -0.58 7.48
N ARG A 21 6.71 -0.20 8.64
CA ARG A 21 5.86 -0.02 9.81
C ARG A 21 5.13 1.30 9.65
N GLY A 22 3.81 1.25 9.47
CA GLY A 22 3.00 2.42 9.17
C GLY A 22 1.90 2.67 10.19
N THR A 23 1.44 3.91 10.27
CA THR A 23 0.29 4.34 11.09
C THR A 23 -0.84 4.80 10.19
N VAL A 24 -2.04 4.23 10.35
CA VAL A 24 -3.22 4.71 9.61
C VAL A 24 -3.56 6.12 10.08
N THR A 25 -3.49 7.08 9.16
CA THR A 25 -3.74 8.49 9.47
C THR A 25 -5.14 8.93 9.08
N ARG A 26 -5.78 8.25 8.12
CA ARG A 26 -7.12 8.60 7.67
C ARG A 26 -7.86 7.44 7.01
N VAL A 27 -9.16 7.32 7.29
CA VAL A 27 -10.06 6.34 6.65
C VAL A 27 -11.25 7.07 5.98
N PRO A 28 -11.05 7.69 4.81
CA PRO A 28 -12.14 8.41 4.13
C PRO A 28 -13.15 7.44 3.51
N ASN A 29 -14.44 7.61 3.81
CA ASN A 29 -15.53 6.81 3.25
C ASN A 29 -15.23 5.28 3.29
N PRO A 30 -15.23 4.67 4.50
CA PRO A 30 -14.91 3.26 4.69
C PRO A 30 -15.73 2.35 3.76
N GLY A 31 -15.09 1.34 3.17
CA GLY A 31 -15.69 0.45 2.17
C GLY A 31 -15.62 0.96 0.72
N VAL A 32 -15.20 2.21 0.48
CA VAL A 32 -15.22 2.80 -0.88
C VAL A 32 -13.85 3.25 -1.38
N ILE A 33 -13.11 4.03 -0.59
CA ILE A 33 -11.90 4.70 -1.10
C ILE A 33 -10.63 3.92 -0.76
N GLY A 34 -10.43 3.60 0.52
CA GLY A 34 -9.20 3.03 1.03
C GLY A 34 -8.71 3.78 2.27
N ILE A 35 -7.45 3.57 2.65
CA ILE A 35 -6.85 4.20 3.83
C ILE A 35 -5.55 4.92 3.50
N PHE A 36 -5.29 6.01 4.21
CA PHE A 36 -4.01 6.70 4.19
C PHE A 36 -3.14 6.24 5.36
N VAL A 37 -1.85 6.07 5.09
CA VAL A 37 -0.88 5.53 6.04
C VAL A 37 0.36 6.43 6.04
N ASP A 38 0.78 6.86 7.22
CA ASP A 38 2.12 7.42 7.40
C ASP A 38 3.13 6.27 7.50
N ILE A 39 4.13 6.27 6.62
CA ILE A 39 5.19 5.26 6.52
C ILE A 39 6.59 5.87 6.75
N GLY A 40 6.67 7.11 7.25
CA GLY A 40 7.93 7.80 7.52
C GLY A 40 8.68 8.28 6.27
N LEU A 41 8.08 8.17 5.09
CA LEU A 41 8.58 8.79 3.87
C LEU A 41 7.99 10.21 3.72
N PRO A 42 8.64 11.11 2.96
CA PRO A 42 8.09 12.44 2.63
C PRO A 42 6.75 12.39 1.88
N VAL A 43 6.39 11.23 1.32
CA VAL A 43 5.08 10.95 0.72
C VAL A 43 4.34 9.91 1.57
N GLY A 44 3.05 10.16 1.81
CA GLY A 44 2.20 9.20 2.49
C GLY A 44 1.91 7.96 1.64
N GLY A 45 1.67 6.84 2.32
CA GLY A 45 1.18 5.62 1.70
C GLY A 45 -0.34 5.59 1.59
N PHE A 46 -0.83 4.78 0.67
CA PHE A 46 -2.26 4.53 0.50
C PHE A 46 -2.57 3.07 0.20
N VAL A 47 -3.53 2.48 0.91
CA VAL A 47 -4.06 1.14 0.59
C VAL A 47 -5.41 1.33 -0.10
N ASP A 48 -5.54 0.79 -1.32
CA ASP A 48 -6.80 0.83 -2.09
C ASP A 48 -7.86 -0.05 -1.41
N ALA A 49 -9.12 0.37 -1.44
CA ALA A 49 -10.25 -0.38 -0.87
C ALA A 49 -10.29 -1.83 -1.36
N ARG A 50 -9.88 -2.10 -2.61
CA ARG A 50 -9.86 -3.46 -3.18
C ARG A 50 -8.85 -4.40 -2.52
N LEU A 51 -7.87 -3.86 -1.79
CA LEU A 51 -6.87 -4.64 -1.06
C LEU A 51 -7.26 -4.83 0.41
N LEU A 52 -8.35 -4.21 0.87
CA LEU A 52 -8.88 -4.29 2.22
C LEU A 52 -10.08 -5.27 2.27
N PRO A 53 -10.49 -5.75 3.45
CA PRO A 53 -11.67 -6.58 3.61
C PRO A 53 -12.92 -5.93 2.98
N GLU A 54 -13.84 -6.72 2.44
CA GLU A 54 -15.08 -6.17 1.85
C GLU A 54 -15.91 -5.40 2.90
N THR A 55 -15.96 -5.92 4.13
CA THR A 55 -16.67 -5.28 5.24
C THR A 55 -15.79 -4.21 5.87
N ALA A 56 -16.29 -2.97 5.85
CA ALA A 56 -15.54 -1.79 6.28
C ALA A 56 -15.21 -1.75 7.80
N ASP A 57 -15.95 -2.49 8.62
CA ASP A 57 -15.72 -2.64 10.06
C ASP A 57 -14.44 -3.44 10.37
N ARG A 58 -13.98 -4.27 9.43
CA ARG A 58 -12.71 -5.00 9.48
C ARG A 58 -11.52 -4.17 8.97
N TRP A 59 -11.74 -2.95 8.47
CA TRP A 59 -10.65 -2.08 8.06
C TRP A 59 -9.87 -1.60 9.29
N PRO A 60 -8.55 -1.40 9.18
CA PRO A 60 -7.80 -0.78 10.26
C PRO A 60 -8.28 0.67 10.46
N THR A 61 -8.54 1.05 11.71
CA THR A 61 -9.00 2.40 12.07
C THR A 61 -7.84 3.39 12.16
N GLU A 62 -8.13 4.68 12.16
CA GLU A 62 -7.13 5.73 12.41
C GLU A 62 -6.37 5.46 13.72
N GLY A 63 -5.05 5.69 13.70
CA GLY A 63 -4.12 5.37 14.79
C GLY A 63 -3.63 3.92 14.82
N THR A 64 -4.21 3.01 14.03
CA THR A 64 -3.72 1.62 13.92
C THR A 64 -2.28 1.62 13.40
N VAL A 65 -1.39 0.94 14.12
CA VAL A 65 0.01 0.74 13.71
C VAL A 65 0.20 -0.71 13.30
N THR A 66 0.60 -0.95 12.05
CA THR A 66 0.86 -2.30 11.53
C THR A 66 1.91 -2.27 10.41
N GLU A 67 2.26 -3.44 9.88
CA GLU A 67 3.16 -3.57 8.73
C GLU A 67 2.40 -3.51 7.40
N PHE A 68 2.99 -2.79 6.46
CA PHE A 68 2.53 -2.68 5.08
C PHE A 68 3.68 -3.01 4.14
N GLU A 69 3.36 -3.58 2.99
CA GLU A 69 4.34 -3.79 1.92
C GLU A 69 4.07 -2.83 0.75
N LEU A 70 5.15 -2.35 0.11
CA LEU A 70 5.05 -1.56 -1.10
C LEU A 70 4.38 -2.39 -2.19
N TRP A 71 3.16 -2.02 -2.53
CA TRP A 71 2.39 -2.68 -3.58
C TRP A 71 2.70 -2.06 -4.94
N TRP A 72 2.64 -0.74 -5.06
CA TRP A 72 2.88 -0.06 -6.33
C TRP A 72 3.44 1.34 -6.10
N ALA A 73 4.32 1.78 -7.00
CA ALA A 73 4.71 3.17 -7.10
C ALA A 73 5.05 3.47 -8.57
N ASP A 74 4.77 4.69 -9.02
CA ASP A 74 5.04 5.14 -10.39
C ASP A 74 5.31 6.65 -10.42
N GLU A 75 5.50 7.22 -11.61
CA GLU A 75 5.78 8.64 -11.83
C GLU A 75 4.72 9.60 -11.26
N ARG A 76 3.51 9.12 -10.90
CA ARG A 76 2.44 9.96 -10.33
C ARG A 76 2.63 10.31 -8.85
N GLN A 77 3.80 10.00 -8.28
CA GLN A 77 4.15 10.32 -6.89
C GLN A 77 3.23 9.67 -5.86
N GLN A 78 2.85 8.41 -6.09
CA GLN A 78 1.96 7.66 -5.22
C GLN A 78 2.62 6.38 -4.73
N VAL A 79 2.67 6.22 -3.40
CA VAL A 79 3.07 4.97 -2.76
C VAL A 79 1.79 4.19 -2.41
N ARG A 80 1.49 3.18 -3.22
CA ARG A 80 0.41 2.23 -2.94
C ARG A 80 0.95 1.10 -2.08
N LEU A 81 0.18 0.74 -1.07
CA LEU A 81 0.53 -0.24 -0.07
C LEU A 81 -0.49 -1.38 -0.07
N LYS A 82 -0.06 -2.51 0.50
CA LYS A 82 -0.92 -3.61 0.92
C LYS A 82 -0.59 -3.93 2.38
N ALA A 83 -1.60 -4.26 3.20
CA ALA A 83 -1.35 -4.75 4.56
C ALA A 83 -0.58 -6.09 4.54
N VAL A 84 0.33 -6.26 5.48
CA VAL A 84 1.00 -7.57 5.70
C VAL A 84 0.13 -8.47 6.57
N ASP A 85 -0.55 -7.88 7.56
CA ASP A 85 -1.46 -8.60 8.44
C ASP A 85 -2.69 -9.11 7.66
N PRO A 86 -2.89 -10.43 7.55
CA PRO A 86 -3.98 -11.01 6.78
C PRO A 86 -5.37 -10.54 7.22
N GLN A 87 -5.56 -10.12 8.47
CA GLN A 87 -6.86 -9.64 8.94
C GLN A 87 -7.34 -8.37 8.21
N PHE A 88 -6.39 -7.59 7.68
CA PHE A 88 -6.62 -6.35 6.93
C PHE A 88 -6.42 -6.51 5.43
N VAL A 89 -6.35 -7.74 4.93
CA VAL A 89 -6.27 -8.03 3.50
C VAL A 89 -7.64 -8.54 3.04
N THR A 90 -8.03 -8.19 1.81
CA THR A 90 -9.25 -8.74 1.19
C THR A 90 -9.23 -10.27 1.21
N ASP A 91 -10.38 -10.91 1.48
CA ASP A 91 -10.47 -12.36 1.62
C ASP A 91 -10.18 -13.07 0.27
N ASP A 92 -10.45 -12.41 -0.87
CA ASP A 92 -10.23 -12.92 -2.23
C ASP A 92 -8.88 -12.51 -2.85
N PHE A 93 -7.88 -12.19 -2.01
CA PHE A 93 -6.63 -11.58 -2.50
C PHE A 93 -5.86 -12.47 -3.48
N ASP A 94 -5.86 -13.79 -3.26
CA ASP A 94 -5.17 -14.74 -4.15
C ASP A 94 -5.82 -14.80 -5.54
N GLU A 95 -7.16 -14.72 -5.62
CA GLU A 95 -7.88 -14.65 -6.89
C GLU A 95 -7.60 -13.31 -7.61
N TYR A 96 -7.56 -12.22 -6.84
CA TYR A 96 -7.19 -10.91 -7.35
C TYR A 96 -5.78 -10.91 -7.95
N LEU A 97 -4.80 -11.51 -7.25
CA LEU A 97 -3.43 -11.67 -7.75
C LEU A 97 -3.39 -12.48 -9.03
N ALA A 98 -4.00 -13.67 -9.04
CA ALA A 98 -4.00 -14.56 -10.20
C ALA A 98 -4.56 -13.87 -11.46
N LYS A 99 -5.56 -13.00 -11.29
CA LYS A 99 -6.21 -12.27 -12.39
C LYS A 99 -5.44 -11.03 -12.84
N TRP A 100 -4.96 -10.21 -11.91
CA TRP A 100 -4.49 -8.85 -12.22
C TRP A 100 -2.99 -8.64 -12.06
N ARG A 101 -2.32 -9.46 -11.26
CA ARG A 101 -0.87 -9.37 -11.05
C ARG A 101 -0.27 -10.75 -10.76
N PRO A 102 -0.36 -11.70 -11.70
CA PRO A 102 0.12 -13.07 -11.48
C PRO A 102 1.63 -13.15 -11.24
N GLY A 103 2.41 -12.16 -11.71
CA GLY A 103 3.85 -12.06 -11.49
C GLY A 103 4.27 -11.54 -10.11
N TRP A 104 3.32 -11.15 -9.24
CA TRP A 104 3.62 -10.53 -7.95
C TRP A 104 4.68 -11.27 -7.10
N PRO A 105 4.66 -12.61 -6.99
CA PRO A 105 5.69 -13.32 -6.23
C PRO A 105 7.11 -13.06 -6.73
N ASP A 106 7.30 -12.93 -8.04
CA ASP A 106 8.61 -12.72 -8.69
C ASP A 106 9.02 -11.24 -8.72
N GLU A 107 8.03 -10.33 -8.68
CA GLU A 107 8.25 -8.88 -8.65
C GLU A 107 8.78 -8.39 -7.30
N ARG A 108 8.52 -9.10 -6.20
CA ARG A 108 9.00 -8.71 -4.87
C ARG A 108 10.54 -8.61 -4.85
N GLY A 109 11.04 -7.52 -4.29
CA GLY A 109 12.46 -7.18 -4.25
C GLY A 109 12.98 -6.49 -5.51
N GLN A 110 12.22 -6.46 -6.61
CA GLN A 110 12.59 -5.67 -7.79
C GLN A 110 12.43 -4.18 -7.51
N ALA A 111 13.28 -3.38 -8.15
CA ALA A 111 13.17 -1.93 -8.12
C ALA A 111 11.84 -1.47 -8.71
N VAL A 112 11.32 -0.37 -8.18
CA VAL A 112 10.15 0.29 -8.75
C VAL A 112 10.55 0.93 -10.09
N PRO A 113 9.73 0.78 -11.15
CA PRO A 113 9.95 1.46 -12.42
C PRO A 113 9.81 2.99 -12.32
#